data_AF-A0A7V6NLV4-F1
#
_entry.id   AF-A0A7V6NLV4-F1
#
_cell.length_a   1.000
_cell.length_b   1.000
_cell.length_c   1.000
_cell.angle_alpha   90.00
_cell.angle_beta   90.00
_cell.angle_gamma   90.00
#
_symmetry.space_group_name_H-M   'P 1'
#
loop_
_entity.id
_entity.type
_entity.pdbx_description
1 polymer ?
#
loop_
_entity_poly.entity_id
_entity_poly.type
_entity_poly.pdbx_seq_one_letter_code
_entity_poly.pdbx_strand_id
1 'polypeptide(L)'
;MKSKLRKAIAILTILFAIITIISVGFNFLIPIFISHRFNINTDRASSIGIIGGADGPTSIFISGIVRPYTFTFIFALLSILGLLYLLLTRKQQR
;
A
#
# COMPACT_ATOMS: atom_id res chain seq x y z
N MET A 1 21.15 9.06 -25.89
CA MET A 1 19.71 8.77 -25.67
C MET A 1 19.46 7.75 -24.56
N LYS A 2 20.16 6.60 -24.56
CA LYS A 2 20.01 5.50 -23.57
C LYS A 2 20.18 5.93 -22.09
N SER A 3 21.07 6.89 -21.80
CA SER A 3 21.29 7.41 -20.45
C SER A 3 20.15 8.28 -19.90
N LYS A 4 19.52 9.11 -20.75
CA LYS A 4 18.35 9.92 -20.38
C LYS A 4 17.14 9.01 -20.08
N LEU A 5 16.93 8.00 -20.91
CA LEU A 5 15.88 7.00 -20.71
C LEU A 5 16.07 6.23 -19.40
N ARG A 6 17.29 5.78 -19.09
CA ARG A 6 17.59 5.11 -17.81
C ARG A 6 17.33 6.00 -16.60
N LYS A 7 17.68 7.29 -16.66
CA LYS A 7 17.34 8.26 -15.59
C LYS A 7 15.83 8.42 -15.41
N ALA A 8 15.08 8.51 -16.51
CA ALA A 8 13.62 8.59 -16.45
C ALA A 8 13.00 7.32 -15.81
N ILE A 9 13.47 6.13 -16.20
CA ILE A 9 13.01 4.86 -15.62
C ILE A 9 13.36 4.78 -14.12
N ALA A 10 14.53 5.26 -13.71
CA ALA A 10 14.91 5.31 -12.31
C ALA A 10 13.96 6.18 -11.48
N ILE A 11 13.64 7.39 -11.96
CA ILE A 11 12.71 8.31 -11.30
C ILE A 11 11.32 7.67 -11.17
N LEU A 12 10.83 7.05 -12.25
CA LEU A 12 9.54 6.36 -12.25
C LEU A 12 9.50 5.19 -11.26
N THR A 13 10.58 4.41 -11.19
CA THR A 13 10.70 3.28 -10.25
C THR A 13 10.66 3.76 -8.80
N ILE A 14 11.35 4.87 -8.49
CA ILE A 14 11.34 5.50 -7.16
C ILE A 14 9.91 5.96 -6.80
N LEU A 15 9.20 6.58 -7.74
CA LEU A 15 7.82 7.02 -7.53
C LEU A 15 6.90 5.83 -7.18
N PHE A 16 6.98 4.74 -7.94
CA PHE A 16 6.21 3.52 -7.65
C PHE A 16 6.60 2.86 -6.33
N ALA A 17 7.88 2.88 -5.95
CA ALA A 17 8.32 2.38 -4.66
C ALA A 17 7.69 3.16 -3.50
N ILE A 18 7.66 4.50 -3.59
CA ILE A 18 7.04 5.36 -2.58
C ILE A 18 5.54 5.06 -2.47
N ILE A 19 4.83 4.99 -3.60
CA ILE A 19 3.40 4.66 -3.62
C ILE A 19 3.15 3.28 -2.98
N THR A 20 4.01 2.30 -3.28
CA THR A 20 3.91 0.96 -2.70
C THR A 20 4.06 0.99 -1.19
N ILE A 21 5.07 1.70 -0.66
CA ILE A 21 5.30 1.83 0.78
C ILE A 21 4.10 2.46 1.49
N ILE A 22 3.58 3.56 0.95
CA ILE A 22 2.40 4.22 1.49
C ILE A 22 1.21 3.25 1.49
N SER A 23 0.98 2.58 0.36
CA SER A 23 -0.14 1.64 0.22
C SER A 23 -0.05 0.44 1.16
N VAL A 24 1.15 -0.12 1.36
CA VAL A 24 1.39 -1.19 2.35
C VAL A 24 1.13 -0.68 3.77
N GLY A 25 1.53 0.55 4.09
CA GLY A 25 1.23 1.20 5.36
C GLY A 25 -0.26 1.24 5.68
N PHE A 26 -1.05 1.77 4.75
CA PHE A 26 -2.49 1.91 4.92
C PHE A 26 -3.25 0.57 4.87
N ASN A 27 -2.87 -0.34 3.97
CA ASN A 27 -3.62 -1.57 3.76
C ASN A 27 -3.19 -2.72 4.67
N PHE A 28 -2.01 -2.67 5.28
CA PHE A 28 -1.47 -3.77 6.09
C PHE A 28 -1.09 -3.34 7.50
N LEU A 29 -0.24 -2.32 7.65
CA LEU A 29 0.27 -1.93 8.98
C LEU A 29 -0.82 -1.33 9.88
N ILE A 30 -1.63 -0.39 9.37
CA ILE A 30 -2.67 0.27 10.16
C ILE A 30 -3.75 -0.72 10.64
N PRO A 31 -4.33 -1.60 9.78
CA PRO A 31 -5.32 -2.57 10.21
C PRO A 31 -4.77 -3.55 11.26
N ILE A 32 -3.55 -4.05 11.08
CA ILE A 32 -2.90 -4.95 12.06
C ILE A 32 -2.72 -4.25 13.39
N PHE A 33 -2.25 -3.01 13.39
CA PHE A 33 -2.05 -2.22 14.60
C PHE A 33 -3.35 -1.99 15.37
N ILE A 34 -4.42 -1.60 14.67
CA ILE A 34 -5.74 -1.38 15.27
C ILE A 34 -6.31 -2.69 15.80
N SER A 35 -6.22 -3.77 15.02
CA SER A 35 -6.73 -5.08 15.43
C SER A 35 -6.04 -5.58 16.69
N HIS A 36 -4.71 -5.45 16.77
CA HIS A 36 -3.96 -5.85 17.96
C HIS A 36 -4.26 -4.96 19.17
N ARG A 37 -4.39 -3.63 18.99
CA ARG A 37 -4.58 -2.71 20.12
C ARG A 37 -6.00 -2.74 20.67
N PHE A 38 -7.00 -2.87 19.81
CA PHE A 38 -8.42 -2.76 20.18
C PHE A 38 -9.16 -4.09 20.14
N ASN A 39 -8.50 -5.20 19.77
CA ASN A 39 -9.11 -6.52 19.58
C ASN A 39 -10.30 -6.49 18.60
N ILE A 40 -10.21 -5.63 17.58
CA ILE A 40 -11.23 -5.45 16.55
C ILE A 40 -10.81 -6.26 15.31
N ASN A 41 -11.72 -7.09 14.80
CA ASN A 41 -11.50 -7.80 13.54
C ASN A 41 -11.77 -6.83 12.36
N THR A 42 -10.70 -6.33 11.75
CA THR A 42 -10.74 -5.39 10.61
C THR A 42 -10.75 -6.08 9.24
N ASP A 43 -10.87 -7.41 9.19
CA ASP A 43 -10.68 -8.21 7.98
C ASP A 43 -11.85 -8.09 6.96
N ARG A 44 -12.99 -7.52 7.35
CA ARG A 44 -14.22 -7.38 6.53
C ARG A 44 -14.86 -6.00 6.59
N ALA A 45 -14.01 -5.00 6.72
CA ALA A 45 -14.37 -3.64 7.09
C ALA A 45 -14.26 -2.68 5.88
N SER A 46 -15.36 -2.36 5.18
CA SER A 46 -15.36 -1.40 4.05
C SER A 46 -15.87 0.00 4.32
N SER A 47 -16.48 0.23 5.46
CA SER A 47 -16.97 1.54 5.87
C SER A 47 -16.92 1.63 7.38
N ILE A 48 -16.37 2.72 7.91
CA ILE A 48 -16.33 3.00 9.35
C ILE A 48 -17.50 3.93 9.65
N GLY A 49 -18.51 3.43 10.36
CA GLY A 49 -19.61 4.22 10.88
C GLY A 49 -19.43 4.45 12.37
N ILE A 50 -19.50 5.72 12.80
CA ILE A 50 -19.54 6.08 14.22
C ILE A 50 -21.00 6.31 14.57
N ILE A 51 -21.61 5.40 15.33
CA ILE A 51 -22.95 5.60 15.88
C ILE A 51 -22.76 6.08 17.32
N GLY A 52 -23.03 7.36 17.56
CA GLY A 52 -23.04 7.94 18.90
C GLY A 52 -24.23 7.42 19.69
N GLY A 53 -23.98 6.75 20.81
CA GLY A 53 -25.01 6.39 21.78
C GLY A 53 -25.35 7.60 22.65
N ALA A 54 -26.64 7.85 22.90
CA ALA A 54 -27.08 8.99 23.70
C ALA A 54 -26.70 8.88 25.20
N ASP A 55 -26.34 7.69 25.69
CA ASP A 55 -26.05 7.44 27.12
C ASP A 55 -25.09 6.25 27.37
N GLY A 56 -24.24 5.89 26.40
CA GLY A 56 -23.34 4.73 26.54
C GLY A 56 -22.13 4.78 25.59
N PRO A 57 -21.10 3.93 25.78
CA PRO A 57 -19.86 3.99 25.04
C PRO A 57 -20.09 3.89 23.52
N THR A 58 -19.51 4.84 22.79
CA THR A 58 -19.61 4.95 21.33
C THR A 58 -19.16 3.64 20.66
N SER A 59 -20.02 3.02 19.87
CA SER A 59 -19.70 1.79 19.14
C SER A 59 -19.27 2.11 17.72
N ILE A 60 -18.06 1.67 17.36
CA ILE A 60 -17.52 1.79 16.01
C ILE A 60 -17.94 0.55 15.22
N PHE A 61 -18.81 0.73 14.22
CA PHE A 61 -19.23 -0.34 13.33
C PHE A 61 -18.42 -0.28 12.03
N ILE A 62 -17.87 -1.42 11.61
CA ILE A 62 -17.12 -1.50 10.36
C ILE A 62 -17.74 -2.53 9.42
N SER A 63 -18.24 -2.11 8.24
CA SER A 63 -19.01 -2.98 7.34
C SER A 63 -18.50 -3.03 5.89
N GLY A 64 -18.32 -4.24 5.33
CA GLY A 64 -18.31 -4.59 3.90
C GLY A 64 -16.95 -4.92 3.23
N ILE A 65 -16.96 -5.26 1.93
CA ILE A 65 -15.79 -5.72 1.15
C ILE A 65 -15.18 -4.55 0.35
N VAL A 66 -14.03 -4.03 0.81
CA VAL A 66 -13.07 -3.34 -0.08
C VAL A 66 -12.07 -4.41 -0.53
N ARG A 67 -11.59 -4.35 -1.78
CA ARG A 67 -10.42 -5.14 -2.22
C ARG A 67 -9.18 -4.25 -2.20
N PRO A 68 -8.63 -3.87 -1.02
CA PRO A 68 -7.56 -2.87 -0.93
C PRO A 68 -6.23 -3.37 -1.50
N TYR A 69 -6.03 -4.69 -1.55
CA TYR A 69 -4.74 -5.30 -1.84
C TYR A 69 -4.38 -5.36 -3.32
N THR A 70 -5.36 -5.33 -4.24
CA THR A 70 -5.09 -5.44 -5.69
C THR A 70 -4.31 -4.24 -6.21
N PHE A 71 -4.64 -3.04 -5.73
CA PHE A 71 -3.90 -1.82 -6.05
C PHE A 71 -2.46 -1.91 -5.54
N THR A 72 -2.25 -2.27 -4.27
CA THR A 72 -0.92 -2.44 -3.68
C THR A 72 -0.08 -3.45 -4.46
N PHE A 73 -0.68 -4.58 -4.87
CA PHE A 73 0.00 -5.65 -5.60
C PHE A 73 0.51 -5.18 -6.97
N ILE A 74 -0.29 -4.41 -7.71
CA ILE A 74 0.09 -3.88 -9.03
C ILE A 74 1.31 -2.95 -8.90
N PHE A 75 1.28 -2.00 -7.97
CA PHE A 75 2.39 -1.05 -7.78
C PHE A 75 3.65 -1.72 -7.24
N ALA A 76 3.51 -2.69 -6.34
CA ALA A 76 4.63 -3.49 -5.86
C ALA A 76 5.32 -4.24 -7.01
N LEU A 77 4.53 -4.89 -7.89
CA LEU A 77 5.05 -5.62 -9.04
C LEU A 77 5.78 -4.68 -10.02
N LEU A 78 5.19 -3.51 -10.32
CA LEU A 78 5.82 -2.49 -11.16
C LEU A 78 7.15 -2.00 -10.57
N SER A 79 7.20 -1.79 -9.26
CA SER A 79 8.42 -1.36 -8.56
C SER A 79 9.53 -2.41 -8.64
N ILE A 80 9.19 -3.70 -8.44
CA ILE A 80 10.13 -4.82 -8.56
C ILE A 80 10.67 -4.94 -9.99
N LEU A 81 9.80 -4.85 -11.00
CA LEU A 81 10.19 -4.88 -12.42
C LEU A 81 11.14 -3.72 -12.77
N GLY A 82 10.82 -2.50 -12.32
CA GLY A 82 11.67 -1.32 -12.51
C GLY A 82 13.05 -1.48 -11.86
N LEU A 83 13.10 -2.01 -10.64
CA LEU A 83 14.35 -2.32 -9.93
C LEU A 83 15.18 -3.39 -10.67
N LEU A 84 14.55 -4.49 -11.09
CA LEU A 84 15.21 -5.56 -11.84
C LEU A 84 15.81 -5.03 -13.15
N TYR A 85 15.05 -4.22 -13.89
CA TYR A 85 15.53 -3.58 -15.12
C TYR A 85 16.77 -2.70 -14.85
N LEU A 86 16.74 -1.92 -13.77
CA LEU A 86 17.82 -1.01 -13.41
C LEU A 86 19.08 -1.77 -12.96
N LEU A 87 18.92 -2.91 -12.28
CA LEU A 87 20.00 -3.80 -11.85
C LEU A 87 20.64 -4.55 -13.03
N LEU A 88 19.84 -5.13 -13.93
CA LEU A 88 20.33 -5.83 -15.12
C LEU A 88 21.08 -4.87 -16.06
N THR A 89 20.50 -3.71 -16.32
CA THR A 89 21.13 -2.67 -17.16
C THR A 89 22.39 -2.07 -16.51
N ARG A 90 22.52 -2.15 -15.17
CA ARG A 90 23.75 -1.76 -14.45
C ARG A 90 24.90 -2.74 -14.72
N LYS A 91 24.62 -4.04 -14.83
CA LYS A 91 25.64 -5.05 -15.15
C LYS A 91 26.15 -4.96 -16.59
N GLN A 92 25.30 -4.53 -17.53
CA GLN A 92 25.62 -4.50 -18.95
C GLN A 92 26.47 -3.28 -19.40
N GLN A 93 26.69 -2.31 -18.51
CA GLN A 93 27.52 -1.12 -18.75
C GLN A 93 28.89 -1.19 -18.05
N ARG A 94 29.18 -2.30 -17.35
CA ARG A 94 30.46 -2.57 -16.71
C ARG A 94 31.22 -3.59 -17.56
#